data_AF-A0A6G2JB74-F1
#
_entry.id   AF-A0A6G2JB74-F1
#
_cell.length_a   1.000
_cell.length_b   1.000
_cell.length_c   1.000
_cell.angle_alpha   90.00
_cell.angle_beta   90.00
_cell.angle_gamma   90.00
#
_symmetry.space_group_name_H-M   'P 1'
#
loop_
_entity.id
_entity.type
_entity.pdbx_description
1 polymer ?
#
loop_
_entity_poly.entity_id
_entity_poly.type
_entity_poly.pdbx_seq_one_letter_code
_entity_poly.pdbx_strand_id
1 'polypeptide(L)' 'MDDVAVPAEIVCVDCGGRCGLLSVPEPDWGFQPGDVVAYRCADCGDRWDLIVPDTESAG' A
#
# COMPACT_ATOMS: atom_id res chain seq x y z
N MET A 1 -14.78 12.60 4.61
CA MET A 1 -13.31 12.54 4.78
C MET A 1 -13.09 11.14 5.29
N ASP A 2 -12.93 10.27 4.33
CA ASP A 2 -13.14 8.84 4.45
C ASP A 2 -11.74 8.26 4.52
N ASP A 3 -11.28 7.93 5.72
CA ASP A 3 -9.95 7.39 5.95
C ASP A 3 -9.75 6.10 5.14
N VAL A 4 -8.83 6.11 4.17
CA VAL A 4 -8.48 4.90 3.43
C VAL A 4 -7.51 4.07 4.24
N ALA A 5 -7.95 2.86 4.62
CA ALA A 5 -7.10 1.90 5.32
C ALA A 5 -6.12 1.25 4.33
N VAL A 6 -4.90 1.80 4.25
CA VAL A 6 -3.78 1.17 3.52
C VAL A 6 -3.24 -0.01 4.36
N PRO A 7 -3.18 -1.23 3.81
CA PRO A 7 -2.72 -2.39 4.57
C PRO A 7 -1.21 -2.29 4.84
N ALA A 8 -0.77 -2.68 6.04
CA ALA A 8 0.66 -2.71 6.36
C ALA A 8 1.42 -3.77 5.54
N GLU A 9 0.71 -4.77 5.00
CA GLU A 9 1.31 -5.92 4.30
C GLU A 9 0.46 -6.36 3.10
N ILE A 10 1.14 -6.77 2.03
CA ILE A 10 0.51 -7.39 0.84
C ILE A 10 1.26 -8.66 0.45
N VAL A 11 0.68 -9.44 -0.46
CA VAL A 11 1.33 -10.61 -1.08
C VAL A 11 2.11 -10.16 -2.31
N CYS A 12 3.37 -10.58 -2.43
CA CYS A 12 4.20 -10.35 -3.60
C CYS A 12 3.60 -11.09 -4.79
N VAL A 13 3.32 -10.39 -5.89
CA VAL A 13 2.74 -11.01 -7.09
C VAL A 13 3.73 -11.93 -7.81
N ASP A 14 5.04 -11.71 -7.65
CA ASP A 14 6.07 -12.47 -8.35
C ASP A 14 6.43 -13.78 -7.62
N CYS A 15 6.67 -13.72 -6.31
CA CYS A 15 7.14 -14.88 -5.53
C CYS A 15 6.11 -15.43 -4.51
N GLY A 16 4.98 -14.75 -4.31
CA GLY A 16 3.99 -15.11 -3.28
C GLY A 16 4.43 -14.81 -1.84
N GLY A 17 5.63 -14.26 -1.64
CA GLY A 17 6.17 -13.86 -0.33
C GLY A 17 5.47 -12.63 0.25
N ARG A 18 5.83 -12.27 1.49
CA ARG A 18 5.27 -11.13 2.22
C ARG A 18 5.97 -9.83 1.84
N CYS A 19 5.19 -8.82 1.47
CA CYS A 19 5.68 -7.46 1.24
C CYS A 19 5.24 -6.53 2.38
N GLY A 20 6.18 -5.81 2.98
CA GLY A 20 5.89 -4.81 4.00
C GLY A 20 5.81 -3.39 3.41
N LEU A 21 4.90 -2.58 3.96
CA LEU A 21 4.74 -1.17 3.60
C LEU A 21 5.99 -0.37 4.00
N LEU A 22 6.48 0.46 3.08
CA LEU A 22 7.61 1.38 3.28
C LEU A 22 7.17 2.83 3.44
N SER A 23 6.03 3.20 2.86
CA SER A 23 5.49 4.56 2.97
C SER A 23 4.91 4.80 4.37
N VAL A 24 5.06 6.04 4.84
CA VAL A 24 4.47 6.50 6.11
C VAL A 24 3.28 7.41 5.76
N PRO A 25 2.13 7.24 6.42
CA PRO A 25 0.98 8.13 6.21
C PRO A 25 1.29 9.56 6.66
N GLU A 26 0.61 10.55 6.09
CA GLU A 26 0.67 11.90 6.62
C GLU A 26 0.07 11.95 8.03
N PRO A 27 0.68 12.70 8.97
CA PRO A 27 0.34 12.60 10.39
C PRO A 27 -1.05 13.15 10.73
N ASP A 28 -1.53 14.15 10.00
CA ASP A 28 -2.80 14.84 10.29
C ASP A 28 -4.00 14.20 9.56
N TRP A 29 -3.80 13.62 8.38
CA TRP A 29 -4.88 13.12 7.53
C TRP A 29 -4.67 11.73 6.94
N GLY A 30 -3.61 11.02 7.31
CA GLY A 30 -3.38 9.66 6.85
C GLY A 30 -3.01 9.58 5.37
N PHE A 31 -3.32 8.44 4.75
CA PHE A 31 -3.24 8.28 3.28
C PHE A 31 -4.54 8.75 2.63
N GLN A 32 -4.40 9.34 1.44
CA GLN A 32 -5.50 9.84 0.64
C GLN A 32 -5.64 9.04 -0.67
N PRO A 33 -6.85 8.95 -1.24
CA PRO A 33 -7.04 8.42 -2.60
C PRO A 33 -6.11 9.11 -3.62
N GLY A 34 -5.46 8.31 -4.45
CA GLY A 34 -4.49 8.78 -5.44
C GLY A 34 -3.04 8.83 -4.95
N ASP A 35 -2.78 8.72 -3.65
CA ASP A 35 -1.42 8.59 -3.13
C ASP A 35 -0.74 7.34 -3.67
N VAL A 36 0.58 7.40 -3.84
CA VAL A 36 1.39 6.23 -4.20
C VAL A 36 2.10 5.70 -2.97
N VAL A 37 1.82 4.46 -2.61
CA VAL A 37 2.45 3.76 -1.50
C VAL A 37 3.39 2.67 -2.00
N ALA A 38 4.56 2.56 -1.37
CA ALA A 38 5.58 1.58 -1.74
C ALA A 38 5.60 0.40 -0.77
N TYR A 39 5.72 -0.81 -1.31
CA TYR A 39 5.93 -2.05 -0.56
C TYR A 39 7.21 -2.73 -1.02
N ARG A 40 7.87 -3.49 -0.13
CA ARG A 40 9.02 -4.33 -0.49
C ARG A 40 8.85 -5.76 -0.01
N CYS A 41 9.08 -6.72 -0.89
CA CYS A 41 9.11 -8.13 -0.54
C CYS A 41 10.31 -8.46 0.35
N ALA A 42 10.07 -9.19 1.43
CA ALA A 42 11.14 -9.68 2.31
C ALA A 42 11.91 -10.88 1.74
N ASP A 43 11.35 -11.57 0.74
CA ASP A 43 11.91 -12.80 0.18
C ASP A 43 12.71 -12.54 -1.12
N CYS A 44 12.08 -11.96 -2.14
CA CYS A 44 12.75 -11.65 -3.40
C CYS A 44 13.38 -10.25 -3.47
N GLY A 45 12.99 -9.33 -2.58
CA GLY A 45 13.49 -7.95 -2.56
C GLY A 45 12.82 -6.99 -3.55
N ASP A 46 11.90 -7.47 -4.40
CA ASP A 46 11.15 -6.63 -5.32
C ASP A 46 10.32 -5.56 -4.61
N ARG A 47 10.13 -4.44 -5.34
CA ARG A 47 9.34 -3.29 -4.88
C ARG A 47 8.08 -3.15 -5.71
N TRP A 48 6.98 -2.82 -5.04
CA TRP A 48 5.69 -2.54 -5.65
C TRP A 48 5.23 -1.13 -5.25
N ASP A 49 4.83 -0.34 -6.24
CA ASP A 49 4.26 0.99 -6.05
C ASP A 49 2.77 0.93 -6.44
N LEU A 50 1.88 1.15 -5.46
CA LEU A 50 0.44 1.00 -5.62
C LEU A 50 -0.27 2.33 -5.36
N ILE A 51 -1.32 2.59 -6.12
CA ILE A 51 -2.16 3.77 -5.94
C ILE A 51 -3.22 3.45 -4.89
N VAL A 52 -3.38 4.31 -3.90
CA VAL A 52 -4.45 4.24 -2.90
C VAL A 52 -5.78 4.45 -3.62
N PRO A 53 -6.70 3.46 -3.61
CA PRO A 53 -7.95 3.57 -4.35
C PRO A 53 -8.87 4.61 -3.71
N ASP A 54 -9.75 5.17 -4.54
CA ASP A 54 -10.91 5.90 -4.04
C ASP A 54 -11.93 4.91 -3.44
N THR A 55 -12.71 5.37 -2.46
CA THR A 55 -13.70 4.57 -1.73
C THR A 55 -14.79 4.01 -2.65
N GLU A 56 -15.04 4.61 -3.82
CA GLU A 56 -15.97 4.06 -4.83
C GLU A 56 -15.40 2.87 -5.62
N SER A 57 -14.09 2.60 -5.53
CA SER A 57 -13.41 1.55 -6.31
C SER A 57 -13.12 0.27 -5.53
N ALA A 58 -13.38 0.25 -4.22
CA ALA A 58 -13.25 -0.93 -3.36
C ALA A 58 -14.53 -1.80 -3.44
N GLY A 59 -14.79 -2.35 -4.62
CA GLY A 59 -15.88 -3.33 -4.87
C GLY A 59 -15.53 -4.73 -4.43
#